data_AF-A0A183J0N1-F1
#
_entry.id   AF-A0A183J0N1-F1
#
_cell.length_a   1.000
_cell.length_b   1.000
_cell.length_c   1.000
_cell.angle_alpha   90.00
_cell.angle_beta   90.00
_cell.angle_gamma   90.00
#
_symmetry.space_group_name_H-M   'P 1'
#
loop_
_entity.id
_entity.type
_entity.pdbx_description
1 polymer ?
#
loop_
_entity_poly.entity_id
_entity_poly.type
_entity_poly.pdbx_seq_one_letter_code
_entity_poly.pdbx_strand_id
1 'polypeptide(L)'
;MHVVTFHTFTFRTLTSAEFLKKSQNEPCLQYKRGSEELKLLNEAIDRLWGTVTRIPVVIGDEEFDTGKHFDQLVPFDHQHKLASYIHADKILLNKAIDVAVKARKAWDLKPISERAEIFLKAADLASSKYRMDLNAATILGQVSSFFC
;
A
#
# COMPACT_ATOMS: atom_id res chain seq x y z
N MET A 1 9.71 48.55 -5.18
CA MET A 1 8.80 47.69 -4.40
C MET A 1 8.62 46.38 -5.18
N HIS A 2 9.50 45.39 -4.98
CA HIS A 2 9.30 44.07 -5.58
C HIS A 2 8.62 43.17 -4.55
N VAL A 3 7.38 42.80 -4.88
CA VAL A 3 6.54 41.87 -4.14
C VAL A 3 7.16 40.48 -4.22
N VAL A 4 7.60 39.95 -3.09
CA VAL A 4 8.03 38.56 -2.97
C VAL A 4 6.79 37.69 -2.98
N THR A 5 6.51 37.04 -4.10
CA THR A 5 5.45 36.04 -4.21
C THR A 5 5.89 34.76 -3.52
N PHE A 6 5.31 34.48 -2.36
CA PHE A 6 5.40 33.17 -1.71
C PHE A 6 4.70 32.13 -2.61
N HIS A 7 5.48 31.28 -3.28
CA HIS A 7 4.95 30.05 -3.86
C HIS A 7 4.59 29.11 -2.71
N THR A 8 3.30 29.06 -2.36
CA THR A 8 2.74 27.97 -1.58
C THR A 8 2.92 26.68 -2.39
N PHE A 9 3.84 25.81 -1.98
CA PHE A 9 3.93 24.45 -2.49
C PHE A 9 2.68 23.68 -2.01
N THR A 10 1.61 23.75 -2.80
CA THR A 10 0.52 22.78 -2.69
C THR A 10 1.04 21.47 -3.27
N PHE A 11 1.17 20.43 -2.44
CA PHE A 11 1.43 19.07 -2.88
C PHE A 11 0.27 18.61 -3.77
N ARG A 12 0.39 18.82 -5.09
CA ARG A 12 -0.50 18.22 -6.07
C ARG A 12 0.03 16.84 -6.39
N THR A 13 -0.63 15.80 -5.89
CA THR A 13 -0.48 14.44 -6.40
C THR A 13 -0.99 14.41 -7.84
N LEU A 14 -0.23 13.80 -8.76
CA LEU A 14 -0.68 13.62 -10.13
C LEU A 14 -1.86 12.63 -10.16
N THR A 15 -2.85 12.91 -10.99
CA THR A 15 -3.90 11.94 -11.33
C THR A 15 -3.43 11.01 -12.46
N SER A 16 -4.05 9.83 -12.58
CA SER A 16 -3.77 8.81 -13.61
C SER A 16 -3.81 9.40 -15.03
N ALA A 17 -4.76 10.31 -15.26
CA ALA A 17 -4.93 11.00 -16.54
C ALA A 17 -3.80 12.00 -16.83
N GLU A 18 -3.27 12.66 -15.79
CA GLU A 18 -2.14 13.60 -15.92
C GLU A 18 -0.81 12.87 -16.07
N PHE A 19 -0.65 11.71 -15.42
CA PHE A 19 0.55 10.88 -15.53
C PHE A 19 0.77 10.36 -16.95
N LEU A 20 -0.29 9.89 -17.63
CA LEU A 20 -0.21 9.48 -19.04
C LEU A 20 0.22 10.60 -19.99
N LYS A 21 -0.04 11.85 -19.62
CA LYS A 21 0.30 13.03 -20.41
C LYS A 21 1.73 13.52 -20.14
N LYS A 22 2.24 13.34 -18.91
CA LYS A 22 3.61 13.66 -18.52
C LYS A 22 4.00 12.86 -17.27
N SER A 23 4.76 11.79 -17.48
CA SER A 23 5.31 11.00 -16.37
C SER A 23 6.30 11.85 -15.57
N GLN A 24 6.08 11.95 -14.27
CA GLN A 24 7.02 12.56 -13.32
C GLN A 24 7.19 11.63 -12.13
N ASN A 25 8.36 11.68 -11.51
CA ASN A 25 8.60 10.93 -10.29
C ASN A 25 7.76 11.49 -9.15
N GLU A 26 7.22 10.60 -8.31
CA GLU A 26 6.47 10.97 -7.13
C GLU A 26 7.38 11.76 -6.17
N PRO A 27 6.96 12.94 -5.67
CA PRO A 27 7.75 13.73 -4.75
C PRO A 27 7.98 12.96 -3.43
N CYS A 28 9.24 12.95 -2.98
CA CYS A 28 9.59 12.49 -1.64
C CYS A 28 9.16 13.54 -0.61
N LEU A 29 8.31 13.10 0.32
CA LEU A 29 7.88 13.89 1.48
C LEU A 29 9.03 13.99 2.50
N GLN A 30 9.14 15.12 3.20
CA GLN A 30 10.30 15.43 4.05
C GLN A 30 10.09 15.11 5.54
N TYR A 31 8.84 14.92 5.97
CA TYR A 31 8.41 14.57 7.32
C TYR A 31 9.09 15.41 8.41
N LYS A 32 9.14 16.71 8.18
CA LYS A 32 9.72 17.67 9.12
C LYS A 32 8.94 17.70 10.43
N ARG A 33 9.62 18.05 11.52
CA ARG A 33 8.98 18.23 12.82
C ARG A 33 7.84 19.25 12.72
N GLY A 34 6.62 18.82 13.06
CA GLY A 34 5.41 19.64 13.01
C GLY A 34 4.73 19.73 11.63
N SER A 35 5.25 19.06 10.59
CA SER A 35 4.55 18.97 9.31
C SER A 35 3.30 18.09 9.41
N GLU A 36 2.32 18.36 8.57
CA GLU A 36 1.05 17.63 8.59
C GLU A 36 1.22 16.16 8.19
N GLU A 37 2.07 15.89 7.21
CA GLU A 37 2.50 14.55 6.80
C GLU A 37 3.04 13.71 7.97
N LEU A 38 3.80 14.31 8.90
CA LEU A 38 4.33 13.61 10.06
C LEU A 38 3.23 13.31 11.09
N LYS A 39 2.26 14.21 11.26
CA LYS A 39 1.11 13.95 12.13
C LYS A 39 0.25 12.81 11.59
N LEU A 40 -0.10 12.86 10.29
CA LEU A 40 -0.89 11.81 9.65
C LEU A 40 -0.18 10.45 9.66
N LEU A 41 1.15 10.44 9.52
CA LEU A 41 1.94 9.22 9.66
C LEU A 41 1.87 8.66 11.08
N ASN A 42 2.05 9.50 12.10
CA ASN A 42 1.96 9.06 13.49
C ASN A 42 0.55 8.51 13.82
N GLU A 43 -0.51 9.16 13.34
CA GLU A 43 -1.89 8.67 13.49
C GLU A 43 -2.08 7.30 12.83
N ALA A 44 -1.49 7.09 11.64
CA ALA A 44 -1.54 5.79 10.96
C ALA A 44 -0.74 4.72 11.72
N ILE A 45 0.42 5.07 12.28
CA ILE A 45 1.22 4.19 13.13
C ILE A 45 0.43 3.77 14.36
N ASP A 46 -0.14 4.73 15.09
CA ASP A 46 -0.90 4.45 16.32
C ASP A 46 -2.12 3.56 16.05
N ARG A 47 -2.81 3.80 14.93
CA ARG A 47 -3.95 2.98 14.51
C ARG A 47 -3.54 1.53 14.21
N LEU A 48 -2.45 1.33 13.49
CA LEU A 48 -1.93 -0.01 13.18
C LEU A 48 -1.33 -0.70 14.40
N TRP A 49 -0.69 0.05 15.29
CA TRP A 49 -0.19 -0.46 16.57
C TRP A 49 -1.33 -0.95 17.47
N GLY A 50 -2.45 -0.25 17.48
CA GLY A 50 -3.62 -0.65 18.28
C GLY A 50 -4.38 -1.86 17.72
N THR A 51 -4.08 -2.33 16.51
CA THR A 51 -4.92 -3.29 15.78
C THR A 51 -4.11 -4.47 15.24
N VAL A 52 -4.45 -5.68 15.69
CA VAL A 52 -3.91 -6.90 15.09
C VAL A 52 -4.66 -7.21 13.79
N THR A 53 -4.02 -7.02 12.64
CA THR A 53 -4.67 -7.20 11.33
C THR A 53 -4.72 -8.67 10.93
N ARG A 54 -5.90 -9.21 10.63
CA ARG A 54 -6.03 -10.57 10.09
C ARG A 54 -5.85 -10.55 8.57
N ILE A 55 -4.92 -11.34 8.06
CA ILE A 55 -4.61 -11.43 6.62
C ILE A 55 -5.05 -12.80 6.09
N PRO A 56 -6.20 -12.89 5.39
CA PRO A 56 -6.66 -14.13 4.78
C PRO A 56 -5.87 -14.45 3.50
N VAL A 57 -5.99 -15.69 3.02
CA VAL A 57 -5.58 -16.04 1.66
C VAL A 57 -6.72 -15.67 0.72
N VAL A 58 -6.45 -14.82 -0.27
CA VAL A 58 -7.44 -14.39 -1.26
C VAL A 58 -7.20 -15.14 -2.57
N ILE A 59 -8.21 -15.85 -3.08
CA ILE A 59 -8.16 -16.54 -4.37
C ILE A 59 -9.37 -16.13 -5.21
N GLY A 60 -9.12 -15.37 -6.28
CA GLY A 60 -10.19 -14.73 -7.04
C GLY A 60 -10.90 -13.70 -6.17
N ASP A 61 -12.21 -13.86 -5.98
CA ASP A 61 -13.05 -12.98 -5.17
C ASP A 61 -13.39 -13.59 -3.79
N GLU A 62 -12.78 -14.73 -3.44
CA GLU A 62 -13.04 -15.47 -2.21
C GLU A 62 -11.87 -15.35 -1.21
N GLU A 63 -12.21 -15.10 0.05
CA GLU A 63 -11.27 -15.15 1.18
C GLU A 63 -11.32 -16.54 1.84
N PHE A 64 -10.15 -17.11 2.11
CA PHE A 64 -10.02 -18.40 2.76
C PHE A 64 -9.37 -18.23 4.12
N ASP A 65 -9.84 -19.02 5.07
CA ASP A 65 -9.22 -19.20 6.37
C ASP A 65 -9.11 -20.69 6.72
N THR A 66 -7.87 -21.17 6.84
CA THR A 66 -7.54 -22.57 7.15
C THR A 66 -7.32 -22.78 8.65
N GLY A 67 -7.53 -21.76 9.48
CA GLY A 67 -7.46 -21.83 10.94
C GLY A 67 -6.04 -21.96 11.53
N LYS A 68 -5.04 -22.32 10.72
CA LYS A 68 -3.63 -22.31 11.13
C LYS A 68 -3.04 -20.91 10.94
N HIS A 69 -3.12 -20.13 12.01
CA HIS A 69 -2.63 -18.76 12.05
C HIS A 69 -1.14 -18.69 12.42
N PHE A 70 -0.45 -17.77 11.76
CA PHE A 70 0.93 -17.37 12.02
C PHE A 70 0.93 -15.87 12.30
N ASP A 71 1.73 -15.45 13.28
CA ASP A 71 1.81 -14.05 13.67
C ASP A 71 3.01 -13.37 12.99
N GLN A 72 2.78 -12.18 12.46
CA GLN A 72 3.82 -11.22 12.10
C GLN A 72 4.07 -10.33 13.31
N LEU A 73 5.24 -10.49 13.91
CA LEU A 73 5.70 -9.71 15.04
C LEU A 73 6.42 -8.45 14.57
N VAL A 74 6.36 -7.40 15.38
CA VAL A 74 7.15 -6.19 15.12
C VAL A 74 8.63 -6.49 15.39
N PRO A 75 9.56 -6.20 14.48
CA PRO A 75 10.95 -6.64 14.68
C PRO A 75 11.72 -5.84 15.73
N PHE A 76 11.24 -4.66 16.17
CA PHE A 76 11.82 -3.93 17.31
C PHE A 76 11.11 -4.18 18.64
N ASP A 77 9.92 -4.81 18.62
CA ASP A 77 9.18 -5.28 19.80
C ASP A 77 8.51 -6.61 19.46
N HIS A 78 9.25 -7.70 19.69
CA HIS A 78 8.79 -9.04 19.35
C HIS A 78 7.60 -9.53 20.19
N GLN A 79 7.19 -8.80 21.24
CA GLN A 79 5.96 -9.12 21.99
C GLN A 79 4.73 -8.57 21.28
N HIS A 80 4.91 -7.55 20.43
CA HIS A 80 3.83 -6.91 19.71
C HIS A 80 3.48 -7.66 18.42
N LYS A 81 2.20 -8.06 18.30
CA LYS A 81 1.65 -8.72 17.12
C LYS A 81 1.05 -7.68 16.19
N LEU A 82 1.61 -7.51 15.01
CA LEU A 82 1.11 -6.57 14.01
C LEU A 82 -0.01 -7.19 13.16
N ALA A 83 0.20 -8.43 12.72
CA ALA A 83 -0.75 -9.13 11.88
C ALA A 83 -0.78 -10.62 12.18
N SER A 84 -1.90 -11.26 11.88
CA SER A 84 -2.08 -12.71 11.92
C SER A 84 -2.48 -13.18 10.52
N TYR A 85 -1.64 -13.98 9.88
CA TYR A 85 -1.85 -14.50 8.54
C TYR A 85 -1.98 -16.02 8.55
N ILE A 86 -2.34 -16.62 7.41
CA ILE A 86 -2.45 -18.07 7.27
C ILE A 86 -1.53 -18.55 6.15
N HIS A 87 -1.05 -19.78 6.25
CA HIS A 87 -0.38 -20.44 5.13
C HIS A 87 -1.42 -21.12 4.23
N ALA A 88 -1.25 -20.93 2.92
CA ALA A 88 -2.00 -21.70 1.93
C ALA A 88 -1.56 -23.17 1.99
N ASP A 89 -2.53 -24.08 2.08
CA ASP A 89 -2.27 -25.50 1.98
C ASP A 89 -2.17 -25.93 0.51
N LYS A 90 -1.81 -27.20 0.26
CA LYS A 90 -1.68 -27.72 -1.11
C LYS A 90 -2.98 -27.61 -1.90
N ILE A 91 -4.13 -27.69 -1.24
CA ILE A 91 -5.45 -27.62 -1.87
C ILE A 91 -5.73 -26.19 -2.35
N LEU A 92 -5.53 -25.19 -1.48
CA LEU A 92 -5.67 -23.78 -1.83
C LEU A 92 -4.67 -23.36 -2.90
N LEU A 93 -3.43 -23.86 -2.86
CA LEU A 93 -2.43 -23.58 -3.90
C LEU A 93 -2.90 -24.08 -5.27
N ASN A 94 -3.41 -25.32 -5.37
CA ASN A 94 -3.95 -25.84 -6.62
C ASN A 94 -5.18 -25.03 -7.09
N LYS A 95 -6.09 -24.67 -6.16
CA LYS A 95 -7.24 -23.80 -6.46
C LYS A 95 -6.80 -22.44 -7.00
N ALA A 96 -5.76 -21.84 -6.41
CA ALA A 96 -5.20 -20.57 -6.87
C ALA A 96 -4.62 -20.66 -8.28
N ILE A 97 -3.91 -21.75 -8.59
CA ILE A 97 -3.38 -22.01 -9.94
C ILE A 97 -4.54 -22.12 -10.94
N ASP A 98 -5.56 -22.92 -10.64
CA ASP A 98 -6.69 -23.14 -11.55
C ASP A 98 -7.46 -21.85 -11.83
N VAL A 99 -7.69 -21.03 -10.80
CA VAL A 99 -8.36 -19.73 -10.94
C VAL A 99 -7.50 -18.76 -11.77
N ALA A 100 -6.20 -18.68 -11.50
CA ALA A 100 -5.29 -17.83 -12.26
C ALA A 100 -5.20 -18.24 -13.74
N VAL A 101 -5.12 -19.54 -14.03
CA VAL A 101 -5.07 -20.06 -15.41
C VAL A 101 -6.36 -19.77 -16.17
N LYS A 102 -7.52 -19.89 -15.51
CA LYS A 102 -8.82 -19.53 -16.10
C LYS A 102 -8.90 -18.04 -16.43
N ALA A 103 -8.46 -17.17 -15.50
CA ALA A 103 -8.48 -15.72 -15.69
C ALA A 103 -7.46 -15.22 -16.73
N ARG A 104 -6.36 -15.95 -16.92
CA ARG A 104 -5.23 -15.56 -17.80
C ARG A 104 -5.67 -15.14 -19.20
N LYS A 105 -6.51 -15.94 -19.87
CA LYS A 105 -6.92 -15.65 -21.26
C LYS A 105 -7.71 -14.34 -21.35
N ALA A 106 -8.63 -14.11 -20.42
CA ALA A 106 -9.42 -12.89 -20.39
C ALA A 106 -8.54 -11.66 -20.08
N TRP A 107 -7.57 -11.80 -19.17
CA TRP A 107 -6.61 -10.74 -18.86
C TRP A 107 -5.66 -10.42 -20.01
N ASP A 108 -5.21 -11.45 -20.76
CA ASP A 108 -4.27 -11.27 -21.86
C ASP A 108 -4.92 -10.61 -23.09
N LEU A 109 -6.21 -10.88 -23.33
CA LEU A 109 -6.99 -10.25 -24.39
C LEU A 109 -7.30 -8.78 -24.11
N LYS A 110 -7.13 -8.29 -22.87
CA LYS A 110 -7.38 -6.88 -22.56
C LYS A 110 -6.37 -5.97 -23.23
N PRO A 111 -6.80 -4.83 -23.81
CA PRO A 111 -5.91 -3.80 -24.30
C PRO A 111 -4.89 -3.39 -23.24
N ILE A 112 -3.66 -3.10 -23.68
CA ILE A 112 -2.60 -2.70 -22.75
C ILE A 112 -2.94 -1.41 -21.99
N SER A 113 -3.74 -0.52 -22.59
CA SER A 113 -4.24 0.70 -21.96
C SER A 113 -5.12 0.42 -20.74
N GLU A 114 -6.08 -0.50 -20.85
CA GLU A 114 -6.93 -0.91 -19.73
C GLU A 114 -6.12 -1.56 -18.60
N ARG A 115 -5.13 -2.39 -18.98
CA ARG A 115 -4.23 -3.00 -17.98
C ARG A 115 -3.41 -1.93 -17.26
N ALA A 116 -2.87 -0.96 -18.00
CA ALA A 116 -2.10 0.15 -17.43
C ALA A 116 -2.94 1.05 -16.53
N GLU A 117 -4.20 1.32 -16.89
CA GLU A 117 -5.11 2.16 -16.10
C GLU A 117 -5.32 1.62 -14.68
N ILE A 118 -5.38 0.30 -14.51
CA ILE A 118 -5.47 -0.34 -13.19
C ILE A 118 -4.26 0.02 -12.32
N PHE A 119 -3.05 -0.03 -12.88
CA PHE A 119 -1.82 0.32 -12.17
C PHE A 119 -1.74 1.82 -11.88
N LEU A 120 -2.17 2.67 -12.82
CA LEU A 120 -2.18 4.12 -12.62
C LEU A 120 -3.15 4.51 -11.51
N LYS A 121 -4.35 3.92 -11.50
CA LYS A 121 -5.31 4.13 -10.41
C LYS A 121 -4.76 3.63 -9.07
N ALA A 122 -4.05 2.50 -9.06
CA ALA A 122 -3.38 2.02 -7.86
C ALA A 122 -2.27 2.98 -7.39
N ALA A 123 -1.50 3.56 -8.32
CA ALA A 123 -0.48 4.55 -8.02
C ALA A 123 -1.07 5.83 -7.41
N ASP A 124 -2.18 6.34 -7.95
CA ASP A 124 -2.90 7.49 -7.38
C ASP A 124 -3.40 7.21 -5.97
N LEU A 125 -3.96 6.01 -5.75
CA LEU A 125 -4.46 5.59 -4.45
C LEU A 125 -3.32 5.43 -3.43
N ALA A 126 -2.15 4.95 -3.87
CA ALA A 126 -0.95 4.82 -3.06
C ALA A 126 -0.28 6.18 -2.76
N SER A 127 -0.31 7.14 -3.69
CA SER A 127 0.28 8.47 -3.49
C SER A 127 -0.56 9.37 -2.60
N SER A 128 -1.88 9.15 -2.56
CA SER A 128 -2.84 9.93 -1.80
C SER A 128 -3.38 9.18 -0.57
N LYS A 129 -4.55 8.56 -0.70
CA LYS A 129 -5.36 8.01 0.41
C LYS A 129 -4.60 7.00 1.26
N TYR A 130 -3.87 6.07 0.64
CA TYR A 130 -3.20 4.98 1.35
C TYR A 130 -1.73 5.25 1.65
N ARG A 131 -1.20 6.44 1.33
CA ARG A 131 0.23 6.74 1.47
C ARG A 131 0.73 6.53 2.90
N MET A 132 0.03 7.11 3.87
CA MET A 132 0.42 7.03 5.28
C MET A 132 0.26 5.62 5.83
N ASP A 133 -0.79 4.91 5.41
CA ASP A 133 -1.06 3.54 5.83
C ASP A 133 0.00 2.57 5.32
N LEU A 134 0.41 2.71 4.06
CA LEU A 134 1.49 1.92 3.46
C LEU A 134 2.82 2.17 4.15
N ASN A 135 3.13 3.44 4.44
CA ASN A 135 4.36 3.82 5.14
C ASN A 135 4.37 3.29 6.57
N ALA A 136 3.28 3.47 7.32
CA ALA A 136 3.14 2.97 8.68
C ALA A 136 3.26 1.44 8.75
N ALA A 137 2.59 0.72 7.84
CA ALA A 137 2.70 -0.74 7.77
C ALA A 137 4.13 -1.21 7.50
N THR A 138 4.87 -0.49 6.65
CA THR A 138 6.27 -0.81 6.34
C THR A 138 7.20 -0.51 7.52
N ILE A 139 7.01 0.62 8.21
CA ILE A 139 7.78 0.99 9.41
C ILE A 139 7.61 -0.07 10.49
N LEU A 140 6.36 -0.46 10.79
CA LEU A 140 6.04 -1.42 11.84
C LEU A 140 6.46 -2.85 11.47
N GLY A 141 6.22 -3.27 10.22
CA GLY A 141 6.45 -4.65 9.81
C GLY A 141 7.89 -4.98 9.44
N GLN A 142 8.68 -4.00 9.00
CA GLN A 142 10.00 -4.23 8.40
C GLN A 142 11.12 -3.34 8.98
N VAL A 143 10.83 -2.53 10.00
CA VAL A 143 11.80 -1.61 10.65
C VAL A 143 12.47 -0.68 9.63
N SER A 144 11.65 -0.06 8.78
CA SER A 144 12.13 0.98 7.88
C SER A 144 12.20 2.32 8.62
N SER A 145 13.32 3.04 8.53
CA SER A 145 13.46 4.40 9.07
C SER A 145 13.10 5.44 8.01
N PHE A 146 12.22 6.38 8.35
CA PHE A 146 11.88 7.48 7.45
C PHE A 146 12.89 8.64 7.49
N PHE A 147 13.67 8.78 8.57
CA PHE A 147 14.68 9.83 8.67
C PHE A 147 15.79 9.62 7.63
N CYS A 148 15.79 10.48 6.61
CA CYS A 148 16.88 10.68 5.64
C CYS A 148 17.24 12.17 5.67
#